data_AF-A0A7C6DEY0-F1
#
_entry.id   AF-A0A7C6DEY0-F1
#
_cell.length_a   1.000
_cell.length_b   1.000
_cell.length_c   1.000
_cell.angle_alpha   90.00
_cell.angle_beta   90.00
_cell.angle_gamma   90.00
#
_symmetry.space_group_name_H-M   'P 1'
#
loop_
_entity.id
_entity.type
_entity.pdbx_description
1 polymer ?
#
loop_
_entity_poly.entity_id
_entity_poly.type
_entity_poly.pdbx_seq_one_letter_code
_entity_poly.pdbx_strand_id
1 'polypeptide(L)'
;MKILHYISGISPTIGGIEIFILNIYEEFKKHGHEIEILTRYVDRRTKMFKMISEAGIKVHSLDVEHLSLKSIVRFKKSVKLFFNN
;
A
#
# COMPACT_ATOMS: atom_id res chain seq x y z
N MET A 1 4.22 -12.18 -11.00
CA MET A 1 5.07 -11.95 -9.80
C MET A 1 4.40 -10.91 -8.91
N LYS A 2 4.42 -11.11 -7.60
CA LYS A 2 3.73 -10.27 -6.62
C LYS A 2 4.73 -9.37 -5.90
N ILE A 3 4.44 -8.07 -5.84
CA ILE A 3 5.31 -7.06 -5.21
C ILE A 3 4.56 -6.32 -4.11
N LEU A 4 5.11 -6.37 -2.91
CA LEU A 4 4.59 -5.65 -1.75
C LEU A 4 5.50 -4.45 -1.47
N HIS A 5 4.95 -3.24 -1.58
CA HIS A 5 5.72 -2.02 -1.33
C HIS A 5 5.31 -1.38 -0.01
N TYR A 6 6.28 -1.10 0.86
CA TYR A 6 6.03 -0.44 2.13
C TYR A 6 6.25 1.07 2.04
N ILE A 7 5.26 1.85 2.43
CA ILE A 7 5.34 3.31 2.54
C ILE A 7 4.99 3.78 3.95
N SER A 8 5.65 4.86 4.38
CA SER A 8 5.58 5.35 5.75
C SER A 8 4.21 5.94 6.13
N GLY A 9 3.41 6.33 5.14
CA GLY A 9 2.05 6.87 5.24
C GLY A 9 1.54 7.27 3.86
N ILE A 10 0.21 7.30 3.65
CA ILE A 10 -0.43 7.97 2.52
C ILE A 10 -1.11 9.21 3.09
N SER A 11 -0.46 10.37 2.93
CA SER A 11 -0.92 11.64 3.50
C SER A 11 -0.81 12.78 2.48
N PRO A 12 -1.49 13.91 2.68
CA PRO A 12 -1.40 15.05 1.76
C PRO A 12 0.02 15.60 1.58
N THR A 13 0.91 15.41 2.56
CA THR A 13 2.26 16.00 2.63
C THR A 13 3.36 15.14 1.99
N ILE A 14 3.10 13.86 1.77
CA ILE A 14 4.05 12.92 1.15
C ILE A 14 3.46 12.66 -0.24
N GLY A 15 3.96 13.38 -1.25
CA GLY A 15 3.46 13.30 -2.62
C GLY A 15 4.40 12.60 -3.60
N GLY A 16 5.70 12.56 -3.30
CA GLY A 16 6.73 12.12 -4.27
C GLY A 16 6.80 10.61 -4.46
N ILE A 17 6.72 9.84 -3.37
CA ILE A 17 6.84 8.37 -3.40
C ILE A 17 5.57 7.73 -3.97
N GLU A 18 4.42 8.34 -3.72
CA GLU A 18 3.11 7.83 -4.09
C GLU A 18 2.81 8.03 -5.58
N ILE A 19 3.23 9.17 -6.15
CA ILE A 19 3.17 9.41 -7.61
C ILE A 19 4.09 8.42 -8.34
N PHE A 20 5.28 8.16 -7.79
CA PHE A 20 6.20 7.15 -8.33
C PHE A 20 5.57 5.75 -8.36
N ILE A 21 4.87 5.36 -7.29
CA ILE A 21 4.16 4.07 -7.24
C ILE A 21 3.08 3.98 -8.33
N LEU A 22 2.29 5.03 -8.55
CA LEU A 22 1.27 5.03 -9.60
C LEU A 22 1.87 4.93 -11.01
N ASN A 23 2.96 5.66 -11.28
CA ASN A 23 3.65 5.58 -12.57
C ASN A 23 4.24 4.18 -12.82
N ILE A 24 4.79 3.57 -11.78
CA ILE A 24 5.36 2.23 -11.85
C ILE A 24 4.28 1.16 -11.94
N TYR A 25 3.14 1.36 -11.28
CA TYR A 25 2.06 0.39 -11.27
C TYR A 25 1.59 0.03 -12.68
N GLU A 26 1.36 1.02 -13.54
CA GLU A 26 0.94 0.78 -14.93
C GLU A 26 1.97 -0.08 -15.68
N GLU A 27 3.26 0.16 -15.48
CA GLU A 27 4.31 -0.59 -16.15
C GLU A 27 4.39 -2.04 -15.65
N PHE A 28 4.29 -2.22 -14.34
CA PHE A 28 4.30 -3.54 -13.71
C PHE A 28 3.05 -4.35 -14.09
N LYS A 29 1.90 -3.69 -14.19
CA LYS A 29 0.65 -4.32 -14.63
C LYS A 29 0.74 -4.83 -16.06
N LYS A 30 1.36 -4.08 -16.99
CA LYS A 30 1.60 -4.56 -18.37
C LYS A 30 2.41 -5.84 -18.41
N HIS A 31 3.29 -6.05 -17.42
CA HIS A 31 4.14 -7.23 -17.30
C HIS A 31 3.51 -8.37 -16.48
N GLY A 32 2.21 -8.27 -16.14
CA GLY A 32 1.49 -9.28 -15.38
C GLY A 32 1.90 -9.34 -13.90
N HIS A 33 2.40 -8.23 -13.35
CA HIS A 33 2.70 -8.12 -11.92
C HIS A 33 1.48 -7.60 -11.13
N GLU A 34 1.29 -8.15 -9.94
CA GLU A 34 0.32 -7.64 -8.95
C GLU A 34 1.08 -6.83 -7.90
N ILE A 35 0.64 -5.58 -7.68
CA ILE A 35 1.22 -4.69 -6.67
C ILE A 35 0.20 -4.44 -5.58
N GLU A 36 0.64 -4.59 -4.35
CA GLU A 36 -0.10 -4.19 -3.17
C GLU A 36 0.75 -3.23 -2.32
N ILE A 37 0.10 -2.26 -1.69
CA ILE A 37 0.76 -1.24 -0.87
C ILE A 37 0.53 -1.57 0.59
N LEU A 38 1.58 -1.49 1.39
CA LEU A 38 1.53 -1.63 2.83
C LEU A 38 1.98 -0.32 3.47
N THR A 39 1.19 0.21 4.39
CA THR A 39 1.43 1.55 4.92
C THR A 39 1.08 1.68 6.38
N ARG A 40 1.75 2.57 7.11
CA ARG A 40 1.46 2.84 8.54
C ARG A 40 0.29 3.78 8.78
N TYR A 41 -0.20 4.44 7.74
CA TYR A 41 -1.32 5.37 7.88
C TYR A 41 -1.92 5.63 6.51
N VAL A 42 -3.23 5.77 6.43
CA VAL A 42 -3.94 6.13 5.20
C VAL A 42 -5.01 7.14 5.52
N ASP A 43 -4.84 8.38 5.05
CA ASP A 43 -5.99 9.29 4.97
C ASP A 43 -6.79 8.97 3.71
N ARG A 44 -7.92 8.29 3.89
CA ARG A 44 -8.82 7.86 2.80
C ARG A 44 -9.52 9.02 2.08
N ARG A 45 -9.45 10.25 2.62
CA ARG A 45 -10.01 11.45 2.00
C ARG A 45 -9.05 12.08 1.00
N THR A 46 -7.80 11.62 0.96
CA THR A 46 -6.80 12.14 0.04
C THR A 46 -7.14 11.79 -1.40
N LYS A 47 -6.88 12.73 -2.33
CA LYS A 47 -6.92 12.47 -3.77
C LYS A 47 -6.03 11.29 -4.15
N MET A 48 -4.91 11.11 -3.46
CA MET A 48 -3.98 10.01 -3.65
C MET A 48 -4.63 8.64 -3.37
N PHE A 49 -5.28 8.48 -2.21
CA PHE A 49 -5.98 7.23 -1.91
C PHE A 49 -7.05 6.91 -2.95
N LYS A 50 -7.78 7.91 -3.42
CA LYS A 50 -8.77 7.75 -4.49
C LYS A 50 -8.11 7.23 -5.78
N MET A 51 -7.00 7.82 -6.22
CA MET A 51 -6.26 7.38 -7.42
C MET A 51 -5.72 5.95 -7.28
N ILE A 52 -5.15 5.59 -6.13
CA ILE A 52 -4.65 4.23 -5.84
C ILE A 52 -5.79 3.22 -5.88
N SER A 53 -6.95 3.57 -5.30
CA SER A 53 -8.14 2.73 -5.32
C SER A 53 -8.73 2.58 -6.73
N GLU A 54 -8.76 3.64 -7.52
CA GLU A 54 -9.21 3.63 -8.93
C GLU A 54 -8.28 2.80 -9.81
N ALA A 55 -6.98 2.79 -9.52
CA ALA A 55 -6.00 1.92 -10.18
C ALA A 55 -6.19 0.43 -9.84
N GLY A 56 -6.98 0.10 -8.82
CA GLY A 56 -7.20 -1.28 -8.34
C GLY A 56 -6.07 -1.81 -7.46
N ILE A 57 -5.18 -0.93 -6.99
CA ILE A 57 -4.09 -1.31 -6.08
C ILE A 57 -4.68 -1.51 -4.68
N LYS A 58 -4.47 -2.70 -4.09
CA LYS A 58 -4.92 -2.94 -2.71
C LYS A 58 -3.97 -2.23 -1.74
N VAL A 59 -4.56 -1.56 -0.75
CA VAL A 59 -3.83 -0.86 0.29
C VAL A 59 -4.10 -1.52 1.64
N HIS A 60 -3.04 -1.95 2.29
CA HIS A 60 -3.03 -2.48 3.64
C HIS A 60 -2.53 -1.38 4.58
N SER A 61 -3.43 -0.82 5.37
CA SER A 61 -3.04 0.12 6.43
C SER A 61 -2.81 -0.62 7.75
N LEU A 62 -1.71 -0.29 8.41
CA LEU A 62 -1.53 -0.52 9.83
C LEU A 62 -2.02 0.77 10.49
N ASP A 63 -3.24 0.87 10.96
CA ASP A 63 -3.58 2.01 11.84
C ASP A 63 -2.72 1.90 13.09
N VAL A 64 -1.64 2.68 13.13
CA VAL A 64 -0.72 2.76 14.27
C VAL A 64 -0.63 4.21 14.73
N GLU A 65 -1.54 4.60 15.64
CA GLU A 65 -1.24 5.71 16.55
C GLU A 65 -0.08 5.31 17.48
N HIS A 66 0.01 4.03 17.88
CA HIS A 66 1.18 3.42 18.50
C HIS A 66 1.31 1.94 18.07
N LEU A 67 2.53 1.47 17.82
CA LEU A 67 2.84 0.08 17.41
C LEU A 67 2.50 -0.92 18.52
N SER A 68 1.21 -1.27 18.65
CA SER A 68 0.78 -2.36 19.51
C SER A 68 1.21 -3.71 18.91
N LEU A 69 1.46 -4.71 19.78
CA LEU A 69 1.72 -6.10 19.38
C LEU A 69 0.64 -6.64 18.42
N LYS A 70 -0.62 -6.22 18.60
CA LYS A 70 -1.75 -6.59 17.74
C LYS A 70 -1.58 -6.09 16.30
N SER A 71 -1.09 -4.86 16.12
CA SER A 71 -0.82 -4.28 14.79
C SER A 71 0.32 -5.01 14.08
N ILE A 72 1.37 -5.41 14.80
CA ILE A 72 2.49 -6.21 14.26
C ILE A 72 2.03 -7.61 13.82
N VAL A 73 1.17 -8.27 14.61
CA VAL A 73 0.62 -9.58 14.23
C VAL A 73 -0.28 -9.46 12.99
N ARG A 74 -1.11 -8.41 12.90
CA ARG A 74 -1.96 -8.15 11.74
C ARG A 74 -1.13 -7.88 10.49
N PHE A 75 -0.06 -7.10 10.60
CA PHE A 75 0.93 -6.89 9.53
C PHE A 75 1.48 -8.21 9.01
N LYS A 76 2.03 -9.05 9.91
CA LYS A 76 2.60 -10.35 9.52
C LYS A 76 1.58 -11.25 8.81
N LYS A 77 0.30 -11.20 9.22
CA LYS A 77 -0.78 -11.93 8.54
C LYS A 77 -1.05 -11.39 7.14
N SER A 78 -1.16 -10.08 6.95
CA SER A 78 -1.38 -9.47 5.62
C SER A 78 -0.23 -9.78 4.66
N VAL A 79 1.02 -9.63 5.13
CA VAL A 79 2.21 -9.99 4.33
C VAL A 79 2.19 -11.48 3.97
N LYS A 80 1.86 -12.36 4.91
CA LYS A 80 1.78 -13.81 4.65
C LYS A 80 0.69 -14.15 3.64
N LEU A 81 -0.49 -13.54 3.73
CA LEU A 81 -1.58 -13.75 2.78
C LEU A 81 -1.19 -13.32 1.36
N PHE A 82 -0.41 -12.25 1.22
CA PHE A 82 0.06 -11.77 -0.07
C PHE A 82 0.92 -12.80 -0.82
N PHE A 83 1.89 -13.40 -0.13
CA PHE A 83 2.81 -14.37 -0.73
C PHE A 83 2.28 -15.81 -0.77
N ASN A 84 1.17 -16.11 -0.10
CA ASN A 84 0.57 -17.45 -0.05
C ASN A 84 -0.57 -17.67 -1.05
N ASN A 85 -1.18 -16.60 -1.56
CA ASN A 85 -2.12 -16.65 -2.70
C ASN A 85 -1.35 -16.49 -4.01
#